data_AF-B1ZPS0-F1
#
_entry.id   AF-B1ZPS0-F1
#
_cell.length_a   1.000
_cell.length_b   1.000
_cell.length_c   1.000
_cell.angle_alpha   90.00
_cell.angle_beta   90.00
_cell.angle_gamma   90.00
#
_symmetry.space_group_name_H-M   'P 1'
#
loop_
_entity.id
_entity.type
_entity.pdbx_description
1 polymer ?
#
loop_
_entity_poly.entity_id
_entity_poly.type
_entity_poly.pdbx_seq_one_letter_code
_entity_poly.pdbx_strand_id
1 'polypeptide(L)'
;MLLALAAGSASLHAAAAAAAAEEELPVATPVEIGRETRLTRVEAPRSKLSPRAALAAARAVAAQVPGAKVSTVMPSGSMRPMFNERAFLVAEPVRYDDLDVGDIVTFWHPKRQRVIVHRILEKRSAGYWTKGDFNDRPDDMYVKPEHQVMRVFAIIYAREDGNSTTRTAGAAASSTHLAPR
;
A
#
# COMPACT_ATOMS: atom_id res chain seq x y z
N MET A 1 -7.54 -79.15 -28.59
CA MET A 1 -8.50 -79.87 -27.72
C MET A 1 -8.09 -79.60 -26.28
N LEU A 2 -9.00 -78.98 -25.49
CA LEU A 2 -9.04 -78.83 -24.02
C LEU A 2 -7.84 -78.16 -23.29
N LEU A 3 -8.07 -77.05 -22.55
CA LEU A 3 -8.25 -76.95 -21.07
C LEU A 3 -6.96 -77.29 -20.28
N ALA A 4 -6.56 -76.66 -19.17
CA ALA A 4 -7.08 -75.60 -18.33
C ALA A 4 -5.97 -75.14 -17.36
N LEU A 5 -6.10 -73.89 -16.89
CA LEU A 5 -5.80 -73.30 -15.57
C LEU A 5 -5.06 -74.12 -14.48
N ALA A 6 -4.01 -73.51 -13.90
CA ALA A 6 -3.82 -73.25 -12.46
C ALA A 6 -2.42 -72.59 -12.26
N ALA A 7 -2.35 -71.32 -11.83
CA ALA A 7 -2.20 -70.85 -10.45
C ALA A 7 -0.74 -70.88 -9.90
N GLY A 8 -0.29 -69.74 -9.35
CA GLY A 8 0.98 -69.59 -8.63
C GLY A 8 1.80 -68.41 -9.15
N SER A 9 1.62 -67.19 -8.61
CA SER A 9 2.18 -66.65 -7.35
C SER A 9 3.48 -65.87 -7.57
N ALA A 10 3.32 -64.54 -7.54
CA ALA A 10 4.19 -63.47 -7.06
C ALA A 10 5.73 -63.60 -7.14
N SER A 11 6.28 -62.69 -7.96
CA SER A 11 7.28 -61.66 -7.61
C SER A 11 8.47 -62.05 -6.74
N LEU A 12 9.66 -62.06 -7.37
CA LEU A 12 10.97 -61.82 -6.74
C LEU A 12 11.88 -61.08 -7.74
N HIS A 13 12.13 -59.78 -7.48
CA HIS A 13 13.32 -59.00 -7.84
C HIS A 13 13.32 -57.80 -6.87
N ALA A 14 14.00 -57.89 -5.73
CA ALA A 14 15.42 -57.55 -5.54
C ALA A 14 15.73 -56.07 -5.82
N ALA A 15 15.83 -55.28 -4.75
CA ALA A 15 16.76 -54.16 -4.67
C ALA A 15 17.10 -53.86 -3.20
N ALA A 16 18.40 -53.88 -2.93
CA ALA A 16 19.06 -53.82 -1.65
C ALA A 16 18.75 -52.56 -0.82
N ALA A 17 18.61 -52.78 0.48
CA ALA A 17 18.70 -51.76 1.50
C ALA A 17 20.17 -51.43 1.76
N ALA A 18 20.56 -50.17 1.52
CA ALA A 18 21.75 -49.57 2.09
C ALA A 18 21.28 -48.36 2.90
N ALA A 19 21.41 -48.47 4.22
CA ALA A 19 21.08 -47.43 5.18
C ALA A 19 22.02 -46.23 5.00
N ALA A 20 21.48 -45.09 4.62
CA ALA A 20 22.08 -43.79 4.84
C ALA A 20 21.30 -43.13 5.98
N ALA A 21 22.01 -42.75 7.04
CA ALA A 21 21.48 -42.00 8.16
C ALA A 21 20.98 -40.64 7.66
N GLU A 22 19.68 -40.43 7.70
CA GLU A 22 19.08 -39.10 7.59
C GLU A 22 19.43 -38.33 8.87
N GLU A 23 20.30 -37.33 8.74
CA GLU A 23 20.54 -36.35 9.78
C GLU A 23 19.24 -35.53 9.94
N GLU A 24 18.46 -35.84 10.99
CA GLU A 24 17.25 -35.10 11.34
C GLU A 24 17.61 -33.62 11.58
N LEU A 25 17.29 -32.77 10.60
CA LEU A 25 17.33 -31.33 10.76
C LEU A 25 16.46 -30.96 11.98
N PRO A 26 16.94 -30.13 12.92
CA PRO A 26 16.22 -29.86 14.14
C PRO A 26 14.84 -29.27 13.81
N VAL A 27 13.79 -29.98 14.23
CA VAL A 27 12.41 -29.48 14.19
C VAL A 27 12.41 -28.16 14.93
N ALA A 28 12.23 -27.06 14.19
CA ALA A 28 12.10 -25.74 14.76
C ALA A 28 10.96 -25.79 15.79
N THR A 29 11.29 -25.53 17.06
CA THR A 29 10.29 -25.40 18.10
C THR A 29 9.27 -24.35 17.68
N PRO A 30 7.97 -24.54 17.95
CA PRO A 30 6.99 -23.51 17.68
C PRO A 30 7.44 -22.23 18.38
N VAL A 31 7.74 -21.19 17.60
CA VAL A 31 7.87 -19.85 18.15
C VAL A 31 6.52 -19.56 18.77
N GLU A 32 6.46 -19.49 20.10
CA GLU A 32 5.27 -19.01 20.79
C GLU A 32 5.02 -17.58 20.30
N ILE A 33 4.13 -17.44 19.31
CA ILE A 33 3.60 -16.16 18.89
C ILE A 33 2.77 -15.68 20.07
N GLY A 34 3.43 -14.93 20.94
CA GLY A 34 2.84 -14.36 22.13
C GLY A 34 1.51 -13.70 21.78
N ARG A 35 0.47 -14.13 22.49
CA ARG A 35 -0.87 -13.54 22.63
C ARG A 35 -1.10 -12.29 21.78
N GLU A 36 -2.01 -12.41 20.81
CA GLU A 36 -2.53 -11.36 19.95
C GLU A 36 -2.71 -10.02 20.69
N THR A 37 -1.68 -9.20 20.65
CA THR A 37 -1.80 -7.79 20.99
C THR A 37 -2.52 -7.16 19.81
N ARG A 38 -3.76 -6.69 20.05
CA ARG A 38 -4.52 -5.76 19.20
C ARG A 38 -3.58 -5.08 18.19
N LEU A 39 -3.60 -5.52 16.93
CA LEU A 39 -2.68 -5.11 15.86
C LEU A 39 -2.32 -3.63 16.04
N THR A 40 -1.16 -3.37 16.63
CA THR A 40 -0.68 -2.00 16.80
C THR A 40 -0.54 -1.45 15.39
N ARG A 41 -1.32 -0.41 15.06
CA ARG A 41 -1.32 0.28 13.76
C ARG A 41 0.11 0.32 13.22
N VAL A 42 0.43 -0.52 12.23
CA VAL A 42 1.79 -0.61 11.70
C VAL A 42 2.18 0.80 11.26
N GLU A 43 3.22 1.33 11.90
CA GLU A 43 3.58 2.74 11.71
C GLU A 43 4.23 2.94 10.35
N ALA A 44 3.97 4.11 9.76
CA ALA A 44 4.66 4.51 8.54
C ALA A 44 6.07 5.01 8.84
N PRO A 45 7.01 4.93 7.87
CA PRO A 45 8.35 5.47 8.04
C PRO A 45 8.35 6.97 8.42
N ARG A 46 9.43 7.37 9.09
CA ARG A 46 9.66 8.73 9.60
C ARG A 46 11.05 9.22 9.19
N SER A 47 11.24 10.54 9.21
CA SER A 47 12.53 11.19 9.00
C SER A 47 12.83 12.18 10.12
N LYS A 48 14.08 12.66 10.20
CA LYS A 48 14.47 13.78 11.08
C LYS A 48 14.14 15.15 10.49
N LEU A 49 13.77 15.22 9.20
CA LEU A 49 13.46 16.47 8.52
C LEU A 49 12.25 17.17 9.16
N SER A 50 12.34 18.48 9.39
CA SER A 50 11.16 19.28 9.70
C SER A 50 10.18 19.25 8.52
N PRO A 51 8.86 19.46 8.72
CA PRO A 51 7.93 19.51 7.59
C PRO A 51 8.31 20.52 6.51
N ARG A 52 8.90 21.66 6.90
CA ARG A 52 9.41 22.67 5.95
C ARG A 52 10.57 22.12 5.11
N ALA A 53 11.53 21.42 5.73
CA ALA A 53 12.66 20.83 5.03
C ALA A 53 12.23 19.66 4.13
N ALA A 54 11.30 18.82 4.60
CA ALA A 54 10.71 17.75 3.80
C ALA A 54 9.95 18.29 2.58
N LEU A 55 9.16 19.35 2.74
CA LEU A 55 8.49 20.02 1.63
C LEU A 55 9.49 20.63 0.64
N ALA A 56 10.56 21.25 1.14
CA ALA A 56 11.62 21.80 0.29
C ALA A 56 12.31 20.68 -0.52
N ALA A 57 12.62 19.55 0.10
CA ALA A 57 13.16 18.38 -0.59
C ALA A 57 12.18 17.83 -1.64
N ALA A 58 10.89 17.69 -1.30
CA ALA A 58 9.87 17.25 -2.23
C ALA A 58 9.75 18.18 -3.46
N ARG A 59 9.82 19.49 -3.25
CA ARG A 59 9.83 20.50 -4.34
C ARG A 59 11.10 20.43 -5.18
N ALA A 60 12.26 20.20 -4.57
CA ALA A 60 13.51 20.04 -5.30
C ALA A 60 13.49 18.81 -6.21
N VAL A 61 12.94 17.69 -5.70
CA VAL A 61 12.72 16.46 -6.50
C VAL A 61 11.71 16.72 -7.62
N ALA A 62 10.58 17.36 -7.33
CA ALA A 62 9.57 17.68 -8.33
C ALA A 62 10.11 18.58 -9.46
N ALA A 63 11.02 19.51 -9.14
CA ALA A 63 11.63 20.40 -10.13
C ALA A 63 12.48 19.66 -11.19
N GLN A 64 12.87 18.41 -10.94
CA GLN A 64 13.61 17.59 -11.90
C GLN A 64 12.70 16.89 -12.93
N VAL A 65 11.38 16.86 -12.71
CA VAL A 65 10.42 16.12 -13.54
C VAL A 65 9.32 17.08 -14.05
N PRO A 66 9.28 17.38 -15.36
CA PRO A 66 8.28 18.29 -15.93
C PRO A 66 6.84 17.88 -15.60
N GLY A 67 6.07 18.83 -15.07
CA GLY A 67 4.66 18.62 -14.70
C GLY A 67 4.44 17.85 -13.40
N ALA A 68 5.50 17.46 -12.68
CA ALA A 68 5.36 16.83 -11.38
C ALA A 68 4.70 17.76 -10.35
N LYS A 69 3.93 17.17 -9.45
CA LYS A 69 3.20 17.87 -8.39
C LYS A 69 3.56 17.32 -7.03
N VAL A 70 3.66 18.21 -6.05
CA VAL A 70 3.84 17.87 -4.64
C VAL A 70 2.50 17.97 -3.94
N SER A 71 2.11 16.94 -3.19
CA SER A 71 0.86 16.91 -2.42
C SER A 71 1.11 16.51 -0.95
N THR A 72 0.21 16.96 -0.09
CA THR A 72 0.11 16.51 1.31
C THR A 72 -0.85 15.34 1.43
N VAL A 73 -0.68 14.54 2.48
CA VAL A 73 -1.52 13.36 2.74
C VAL A 73 -2.59 13.69 3.78
N MET A 74 -3.85 13.40 3.45
CA MET A 74 -4.96 13.51 4.40
C MET A 74 -4.87 12.42 5.48
N PRO A 75 -5.22 12.69 6.76
CA PRO A 75 -5.07 11.72 7.86
C PRO A 75 -6.16 10.62 7.86
N SER A 76 -6.24 9.84 6.77
CA SER A 76 -7.12 8.66 6.67
C SER A 76 -6.48 7.39 7.23
N GLY A 77 -5.15 7.25 7.09
CA GLY A 77 -4.43 6.02 7.38
C GLY A 77 -4.54 4.93 6.31
N SER A 78 -5.21 5.19 5.17
CA SER A 78 -5.47 4.17 4.14
C SER A 78 -4.21 3.61 3.48
N MET A 79 -3.12 4.37 3.46
CA MET A 79 -1.85 3.98 2.86
C MET A 79 -0.80 3.57 3.89
N ARG A 80 -1.19 3.26 5.14
CA ARG A 80 -0.25 2.68 6.10
C ARG A 80 0.05 1.21 5.77
N PRO A 81 1.27 0.70 6.03
CA PRO A 81 2.42 1.41 6.58
C PRO A 81 3.24 2.20 5.54
N MET A 82 2.85 2.26 4.26
CA MET A 82 3.64 2.91 3.22
C MET A 82 3.93 4.39 3.52
N PHE A 83 2.91 5.15 3.91
CA PHE A 83 3.05 6.54 4.37
C PHE A 83 1.86 6.98 5.23
N ASN A 84 1.99 8.16 5.85
CA ASN A 84 0.95 8.79 6.66
C ASN A 84 0.85 10.29 6.33
N GLU A 85 0.02 11.01 7.08
CA GLU A 85 -0.25 12.46 6.95
C GLU A 85 0.98 13.38 7.07
N ARG A 86 2.14 12.84 7.48
CA ARG A 86 3.40 13.58 7.63
C ARG A 86 4.32 13.45 6.42
N ALA A 87 3.94 12.66 5.41
CA ALA A 87 4.69 12.54 4.17
C ALA A 87 4.23 13.58 3.13
N PHE A 88 5.15 13.97 2.28
CA PHE A 88 4.87 14.68 1.03
C PHE A 88 5.04 13.70 -0.12
N LEU A 89 4.03 13.63 -0.99
CA LEU A 89 4.08 12.79 -2.18
C LEU A 89 4.51 13.64 -3.36
N VAL A 90 5.39 13.10 -4.19
CA VAL A 90 5.74 13.67 -5.48
C VAL A 90 5.21 12.76 -6.56
N ALA A 91 4.31 13.29 -7.38
CA ALA A 91 3.65 12.55 -8.44
C ALA A 91 3.93 13.19 -9.80
N GLU A 92 4.09 12.37 -10.84
CA GLU A 92 4.37 12.78 -12.21
C GLU A 92 3.16 12.52 -13.14
N PRO A 93 2.99 13.33 -14.20
CA PRO A 93 2.08 12.99 -15.28
C PRO A 93 2.53 11.68 -15.93
N VAL A 94 1.58 10.78 -16.21
CA VAL A 94 1.85 9.48 -16.82
C VAL A 94 0.76 9.19 -17.83
N ARG A 95 1.11 8.56 -18.96
CA ARG A 95 0.08 8.07 -19.88
C ARG A 95 -0.64 6.92 -19.21
N TYR A 96 -1.97 6.87 -19.34
CA TYR A 96 -2.78 5.85 -18.68
C TYR A 96 -2.37 4.41 -19.03
N ASP A 97 -1.91 4.20 -20.26
CA ASP A 97 -1.46 2.88 -20.73
C ASP A 97 -0.07 2.47 -20.22
N ASP A 98 0.71 3.42 -19.70
CA ASP A 98 2.06 3.20 -19.13
C ASP A 98 2.01 2.96 -17.60
N LEU A 99 0.80 2.83 -17.04
CA LEU A 99 0.58 2.46 -15.65
C LEU A 99 0.66 0.94 -15.47
N ASP A 100 1.28 0.52 -14.38
CA ASP A 100 1.46 -0.89 -14.06
C ASP A 100 0.82 -1.28 -12.73
N VAL A 101 0.55 -2.58 -12.57
CA VAL A 101 0.16 -3.15 -11.28
C VAL A 101 1.28 -2.92 -10.27
N GLY A 102 0.92 -2.38 -9.11
CA GLY A 102 1.85 -1.99 -8.05
C GLY A 102 2.14 -0.50 -7.96
N ASP A 103 1.85 0.28 -9.01
CA ASP A 103 2.00 1.74 -8.99
C ASP A 103 1.11 2.36 -7.91
N ILE A 104 1.65 3.35 -7.20
CA ILE A 104 0.86 4.22 -6.33
C ILE A 104 0.43 5.42 -7.15
N VAL A 105 -0.87 5.66 -7.28
CA VAL A 105 -1.41 6.72 -8.12
C VAL A 105 -2.27 7.68 -7.32
N THR A 106 -2.18 8.96 -7.67
CA THR A 106 -3.17 9.96 -7.25
C THR A 106 -4.22 10.13 -8.36
N PHE A 107 -5.50 10.16 -8.01
CA PHE A 107 -6.58 10.36 -8.98
C PHE A 107 -7.79 11.04 -8.35
N TRP A 108 -8.58 11.74 -9.17
CA TRP A 108 -9.84 12.34 -8.77
C TRP A 108 -10.91 11.27 -8.56
N HIS A 109 -11.48 11.19 -7.36
CA HIS A 109 -12.55 10.25 -7.03
C HIS A 109 -13.91 10.93 -7.11
N PRO A 110 -14.72 10.73 -8.17
CA PRO A 110 -15.95 11.49 -8.41
C PRO A 110 -16.96 11.38 -7.26
N LYS A 111 -17.15 10.18 -6.69
CA LYS A 111 -18.09 9.99 -5.56
C LYS A 111 -17.66 10.68 -4.26
N ARG A 112 -16.34 10.88 -4.07
CA ARG A 112 -15.76 11.48 -2.86
C ARG A 112 -15.40 12.94 -3.07
N GLN A 113 -15.51 13.43 -4.31
CA GLN A 113 -15.21 14.79 -4.76
C GLN A 113 -13.84 15.29 -4.27
N ARG A 114 -12.82 14.44 -4.35
CA ARG A 114 -11.44 14.79 -3.97
C ARG A 114 -10.42 13.90 -4.67
N VAL A 115 -9.19 14.38 -4.74
CA VAL A 115 -8.04 13.55 -5.11
C VAL A 115 -7.75 12.58 -3.97
N ILE A 116 -7.60 11.30 -4.29
CA ILE A 116 -7.13 10.28 -3.36
C ILE A 116 -5.86 9.62 -3.91
N VAL A 117 -5.16 8.88 -3.07
CA VAL A 117 -3.93 8.16 -3.42
C VAL A 117 -4.04 6.72 -2.98
N HIS A 118 -3.93 5.77 -3.90
CA HIS A 118 -4.00 4.33 -3.63
C HIS A 118 -3.13 3.55 -4.61
N ARG A 119 -2.88 2.27 -4.30
CA ARG A 119 -2.07 1.38 -5.15
C ARG A 119 -2.94 0.67 -6.18
N ILE A 120 -2.45 0.55 -7.40
CA ILE A 120 -3.04 -0.30 -8.44
C ILE A 120 -2.82 -1.76 -8.06
N LEU A 121 -3.91 -2.51 -7.90
CA LEU A 121 -3.86 -3.94 -7.63
C LEU A 121 -3.98 -4.78 -8.91
N GLU A 122 -4.79 -4.31 -9.85
CA GLU A 122 -5.15 -5.09 -11.03
C GLU A 122 -5.57 -4.17 -12.18
N LYS A 123 -5.29 -4.58 -13.41
CA LYS A 123 -5.86 -3.99 -14.63
C LYS A 123 -6.99 -4.87 -15.14
N ARG A 124 -8.19 -4.30 -15.30
CA ARG A 124 -9.35 -4.96 -15.89
C ARG A 124 -9.82 -4.22 -17.14
N SER A 125 -10.71 -4.83 -17.91
CA SER A 125 -11.34 -4.20 -19.08
C SER A 125 -12.04 -2.88 -18.75
N ALA A 126 -12.57 -2.74 -17.53
CA ALA A 126 -13.24 -1.53 -17.05
C ALA A 126 -12.29 -0.41 -16.56
N GLY A 127 -10.99 -0.71 -16.41
CA GLY A 127 -9.97 0.21 -15.89
C GLY A 127 -9.09 -0.43 -14.80
N TYR A 128 -8.30 0.39 -14.11
CA TYR A 128 -7.49 -0.07 -12.99
C TYR A 128 -8.30 -0.15 -11.70
N TRP A 129 -8.11 -1.24 -10.96
CA TRP A 129 -8.69 -1.38 -9.64
C TRP A 129 -7.66 -1.05 -8.57
N THR A 130 -7.98 -0.09 -7.71
CA THR A 130 -7.05 0.45 -6.71
C THR A 130 -7.47 0.10 -5.29
N LYS A 131 -6.52 0.14 -4.36
CA LYS A 131 -6.77 -0.07 -2.94
C LYS A 131 -5.74 0.69 -2.11
N GLY A 132 -6.18 1.26 -0.99
CA GLY A 132 -5.25 1.72 0.04
C GLY A 132 -4.57 0.54 0.71
N ASP A 133 -3.25 0.57 0.85
CA ASP A 133 -2.46 -0.54 1.41
C ASP A 133 -3.04 -1.08 2.73
N PHE A 134 -3.62 -0.22 3.58
CA PHE A 134 -4.25 -0.57 4.87
C PHE A 134 -5.77 -0.82 4.82
N ASN A 135 -6.46 -0.58 3.71
CA ASN A 135 -7.90 -0.78 3.65
C ASN A 135 -8.25 -2.28 3.66
N ASP A 136 -9.45 -2.67 4.08
CA ASP A 136 -9.87 -4.09 4.00
C ASP A 136 -10.38 -4.48 2.60
N ARG A 137 -10.80 -3.48 1.82
CA ARG A 137 -11.42 -3.67 0.50
C ARG A 137 -10.84 -2.70 -0.53
N PRO A 138 -10.79 -3.09 -1.82
CA PRO A 138 -10.52 -2.18 -2.92
C PRO A 138 -11.52 -1.02 -3.00
N ASP A 139 -11.17 0.00 -3.78
CA ASP A 139 -12.06 1.11 -4.08
C ASP A 139 -13.32 0.65 -4.82
N ASP A 140 -14.41 1.40 -4.61
CA ASP A 140 -15.73 1.13 -5.16
C ASP A 140 -15.90 1.70 -6.58
N MET A 141 -14.79 1.83 -7.31
CA MET A 141 -14.72 2.29 -8.69
C MET A 141 -13.44 1.81 -9.38
N TYR A 142 -13.48 1.80 -10.71
CA TYR A 142 -12.28 1.67 -11.54
C TYR A 142 -11.70 3.05 -11.82
N VAL A 143 -10.39 3.18 -11.69
CA VAL A 143 -9.64 4.33 -12.19
C VAL A 143 -9.60 4.25 -13.71
N LYS A 144 -9.76 5.39 -14.39
CA LYS A 144 -9.91 5.54 -15.84
C LYS A 144 -9.16 6.81 -16.30
N PRO A 145 -8.88 6.97 -17.61
CA PRO A 145 -8.12 8.13 -18.12
C PRO A 145 -8.66 9.49 -17.68
N GLU A 146 -9.99 9.64 -17.59
CA GLU A 146 -10.69 10.87 -17.21
C GLU A 146 -10.52 11.27 -15.73
N HIS A 147 -9.95 10.40 -14.89
CA HIS A 147 -9.78 10.66 -13.45
C HIS A 147 -8.50 11.42 -13.10
N GLN A 148 -7.83 12.08 -14.06
CA GLN A 148 -6.66 12.95 -13.82
C GLN A 148 -5.54 12.22 -13.05
N VAL A 149 -5.16 11.05 -13.54
CA VAL A 149 -4.23 10.14 -12.86
C VAL A 149 -2.79 10.67 -12.93
N MET A 150 -2.07 10.58 -11.82
CA MET A 150 -0.63 10.81 -11.74
C MET A 150 0.04 9.68 -10.95
N ARG A 151 1.25 9.28 -11.34
CA ARG A 151 2.02 8.23 -10.64
C ARG A 151 2.91 8.85 -9.57
N VAL A 152 2.84 8.34 -8.35
CA VAL A 152 3.75 8.72 -7.26
C VAL A 152 5.10 8.05 -7.49
N PHE A 153 6.16 8.84 -7.62
CA PHE A 153 7.52 8.34 -7.81
C PHE A 153 8.46 8.66 -6.63
N ALA A 154 8.06 9.57 -5.73
CA ALA A 154 8.80 9.81 -4.50
C ALA A 154 7.88 10.09 -3.31
N ILE A 155 8.31 9.62 -2.13
CA ILE A 155 7.66 9.85 -0.84
C ILE A 155 8.71 10.46 0.08
N ILE A 156 8.49 11.70 0.50
CA ILE A 156 9.39 12.39 1.42
C ILE A 156 8.78 12.41 2.80
N TYR A 157 9.34 11.62 3.71
CA TYR A 157 8.91 11.56 5.10
C TYR A 157 9.39 12.79 5.88
N ALA A 158 8.55 13.32 6.76
CA ALA A 158 8.92 14.32 7.76
C ALA A 158 8.96 13.70 9.17
N ARG A 159 9.52 14.46 10.11
CA ARG A 159 9.43 14.16 11.54
C ARG A 159 8.00 14.34 12.04
N GLU A 160 7.75 13.78 13.21
CA GLU A 160 6.55 14.13 13.98
C GLU A 160 6.80 15.46 14.68
N ASP A 161 6.07 16.50 14.31
CA ASP A 161 5.95 17.64 15.20
C ASP A 161 5.04 17.19 16.35
N GLY A 162 5.53 17.23 17.60
CA GLY A 162 4.80 16.78 18.80
C GLY A 162 3.56 17.62 19.15
N ASN A 163 2.97 18.34 18.19
CA ASN A 163 1.83 19.23 18.39
C ASN A 163 0.82 19.16 17.22
N SER A 164 0.24 17.98 16.99
CA SER A 164 -0.87 17.81 16.04
C SER A 164 -2.22 17.52 16.71
N THR A 165 -2.34 17.73 18.03
CA THR A 165 -3.60 17.51 18.78
C THR A 165 -4.39 18.79 19.11
N THR A 166 -3.92 20.00 18.79
CA THR A 166 -4.62 21.22 19.23
C THR A 166 -4.63 22.33 18.19
N ARG A 167 -5.31 22.14 17.05
CA ARG A 167 -5.68 23.25 16.14
C ARG A 167 -7.02 23.08 15.43
N THR A 168 -7.97 22.41 16.09
CA THR A 168 -9.37 22.33 15.65
C THR A 168 -10.34 22.73 16.76
N ALA A 169 -10.00 23.80 17.49
CA ALA A 169 -10.95 24.52 18.32
C ALA A 169 -10.55 26.00 18.28
N GLY A 170 -11.42 26.86 17.73
CA GLY A 170 -11.26 28.31 17.80
C GLY A 170 -10.95 29.03 16.48
N ALA A 171 -11.78 28.85 15.46
CA ALA A 171 -11.99 29.89 14.44
C ALA A 171 -13.51 30.07 14.26
N ALA A 172 -14.17 30.47 15.34
CA ALA A 172 -15.53 31.01 15.27
C ALA A 172 -15.43 32.48 14.85
N ALA A 173 -16.26 32.83 13.89
CA ALA A 173 -16.33 34.12 13.22
C ALA A 173 -16.52 35.30 14.20
N SER A 174 -15.67 36.32 14.10
CA SER A 174 -16.06 37.68 14.47
C SER A 174 -16.74 38.33 13.26
N SER A 175 -18.08 38.22 13.24
CA SER A 175 -18.93 39.12 12.45
C SER A 175 -19.10 40.40 13.26
N THR A 176 -18.46 41.47 12.81
CA THR A 176 -18.73 42.83 13.30
C THR A 176 -20.03 43.30 12.63
N HIS A 177 -21.12 43.27 13.38
CA HIS A 177 -22.41 43.82 12.98
C HIS A 177 -22.36 45.34 13.09
N LEU A 178 -22.35 46.04 11.96
CA LEU A 178 -22.47 47.49 11.87
C LEU A 178 -23.97 47.83 11.89
N ALA A 179 -24.43 48.50 12.96
CA ALA A 179 -25.81 48.99 13.07
C ALA A 179 -26.05 50.19 12.12
N PRO A 180 -27.23 50.32 11.51
CA PRO A 180 -27.55 51.47 10.67
C PRO A 180 -27.90 52.72 11.49
N ARG A 181 -27.64 53.87 10.88
CA ARG A 181 -27.98 55.23 11.36
C ARG A 181 -29.44 55.57 11.17
#